data_AF-A0A2A8HJ56-F1
#
_entry.id   AF-A0A2A8HJ56-F1
#
_cell.length_a   1.000
_cell.length_b   1.000
_cell.length_c   1.000
_cell.angle_alpha   90.00
_cell.angle_beta   90.00
_cell.angle_gamma   90.00
#
_symmetry.space_group_name_H-M   'P 1'
#
loop_
_entity.id
_entity.type
_entity.pdbx_description
1 polymer ?
#
loop_
_entity_poly.entity_id
_entity_poly.type
_entity_poly.pdbx_seq_one_letter_code
_entity_poly.pdbx_strand_id
1 'polypeptide(L)' 'MFQVPVRRGSMKEMLIAVRDLEARGYDYITPIKKVYRAEKTFHHEGKFRGRDKVRFTGMEDLVSYECWMKKVD' A
#
# COMPACT_ATOMS: atom_id res chain seq x y z
N MET A 1 23.57 -9.33 8.06
CA MET A 1 22.14 -9.63 8.25
C MET A 1 21.33 -8.83 7.25
N PHE A 2 20.92 -9.44 6.14
CA PHE A 2 20.18 -8.75 5.09
C PHE A 2 18.70 -8.64 5.48
N GLN A 3 18.20 -7.41 5.62
CA GLN A 3 16.79 -7.11 5.85
C GLN A 3 16.17 -6.58 4.56
N VAL A 4 14.98 -7.07 4.20
CA VAL A 4 14.25 -6.69 2.99
C VAL A 4 12.98 -5.95 3.40
N PRO A 5 12.80 -4.69 2.97
CA PRO A 5 11.55 -3.98 3.15
C PRO A 5 10.54 -4.45 2.10
N VAL A 6 9.35 -4.87 2.55
CA VAL A 6 8.23 -5.24 1.68
C VAL A 6 7.18 -4.15 1.79
N ARG A 7 6.87 -3.47 0.67
CA ARG A 7 5.84 -2.43 0.58
C ARG A 7 4.87 -2.69 -0.56
N ARG A 8 3.57 -2.70 -0.30
CA ARG A 8 2.52 -2.90 -1.33
C ARG A 8 1.32 -1.99 -1.12
N GLY A 9 0.64 -1.66 -2.21
CA GLY A 9 -0.56 -0.81 -2.18
C GLY A 9 -1.80 -1.56 -1.72
N SER A 10 -1.82 -2.89 -1.85
CA SER A 10 -2.94 -3.72 -1.39
C SER A 10 -2.48 -4.80 -0.41
N MET A 11 -3.37 -5.19 0.50
CA MET A 11 -3.14 -6.31 1.42
C MET A 11 -2.92 -7.61 0.65
N LYS A 12 -3.61 -7.80 -0.48
CA LYS A 12 -3.49 -8.99 -1.32
C LYS A 12 -2.08 -9.14 -1.89
N GLU A 13 -1.55 -8.09 -2.51
CA GLU A 13 -0.17 -8.10 -3.02
C GLU A 13 0.85 -8.23 -1.90
N MET A 14 0.59 -7.62 -0.74
CA MET A 14 1.44 -7.74 0.43
C MET A 14 1.59 -9.21 0.82
N LEU A 15 0.47 -9.91 1.02
CA LEU A 15 0.43 -11.32 1.40
C LEU A 15 1.09 -12.24 0.37
N ILE A 16 0.93 -11.97 -0.93
CA ILE A 16 1.62 -12.74 -1.97
C ILE A 16 3.13 -12.56 -1.85
N ALA A 17 3.59 -11.31 -1.67
CA ALA A 17 5.02 -11.01 -1.58
C ALA A 17 5.67 -11.61 -0.32
N VAL A 18 5.02 -11.52 0.84
CA VAL A 18 5.56 -12.11 2.06
C VAL A 18 5.57 -13.64 2.01
N ARG A 19 4.55 -14.29 1.43
CA ARG A 19 4.53 -15.76 1.26
C ARG A 19 5.63 -16.28 0.34
N ASP A 20 5.92 -15.57 -0.75
CA ASP A 20 7.05 -15.91 -1.63
C ASP A 20 8.39 -15.77 -0.89
N LEU A 21 8.53 -14.78 -0.01
CA LEU A 21 9.70 -14.62 0.84
C LEU A 21 9.79 -15.69 1.93
N GLU A 22 8.69 -16.04 2.59
CA GLU A 22 8.59 -17.16 3.55
C GLU A 22 9.06 -18.47 2.89
N ALA A 23 8.59 -18.77 1.68
CA ALA A 23 9.01 -19.95 0.92
C ALA A 23 10.51 -19.96 0.58
N ARG A 24 11.16 -18.79 0.56
CA ARG A 24 12.60 -18.62 0.34
C ARG A 24 13.40 -18.61 1.65
N GLY A 25 12.78 -18.87 2.80
CA GLY A 25 13.41 -18.90 4.11
C GLY A 25 13.58 -17.51 4.76
N TYR A 26 12.67 -16.57 4.47
CA TYR A 26 12.65 -15.29 5.18
C TYR A 26 11.61 -15.30 6.29
N ASP A 27 11.92 -14.62 7.39
CA ASP A 27 11.04 -14.48 8.55
C ASP A 27 10.77 -13.01 8.87
N TYR A 28 9.64 -12.74 9.52
CA TYR A 28 9.22 -11.38 9.87
C TYR A 28 10.09 -10.83 10.99
N ILE A 29 10.65 -9.66 10.74
CA ILE A 29 11.24 -8.81 11.77
C ILE A 29 10.17 -7.94 12.41
N THR A 30 9.22 -7.45 11.58
CA THR A 30 8.12 -6.61 12.02
C THR A 30 6.80 -7.10 11.45
N PRO A 31 5.68 -6.95 12.19
CA PRO A 31 4.36 -7.28 11.66
C PRO A 31 3.99 -6.34 10.51
N ILE A 32 3.08 -6.79 9.64
CA ILE A 32 2.54 -5.96 8.55
C ILE A 32 1.79 -4.76 9.15
N LYS A 33 2.24 -3.55 8.83
CA LYS A 33 1.64 -2.29 9.27
C LYS A 33 0.92 -1.60 8.12
N LYS A 34 -0.24 -1.01 8.41
CA LYS A 34 -0.91 -0.06 7.50
C LYS A 34 -0.22 1.30 7.62
N VAL A 35 0.23 1.81 6.48
CA VAL A 35 0.85 3.12 6.31
C VAL A 35 -0.11 3.95 5.47
N TYR A 36 -0.78 4.91 6.12
CA TYR A 36 -1.61 5.89 5.42
C TYR A 36 -0.68 6.89 4.74
N ARG A 37 -0.74 7.01 3.41
CA ARG A 37 -0.06 8.13 2.74
C ARG A 37 -0.91 9.38 2.92
N ALA A 38 -0.25 10.52 3.13
CA ALA A 38 -0.90 11.80 3.23
C ALA A 38 -1.81 12.03 2.01
N GLU A 39 -3.04 12.49 2.28
CA GLU A 39 -4.04 12.82 1.29
C GLU A 39 -3.43 13.72 0.21
N LYS A 40 -3.36 13.22 -1.03
CA LYS A 40 -3.28 14.13 -2.18
C LYS A 40 -4.71 14.46 -2.55
N THR A 41 -5.21 15.58 -2.04
CA THR A 41 -6.40 16.24 -2.58
C THR A 41 -6.11 16.62 -4.03
N PHE A 42 -6.54 15.78 -4.96
CA PHE A 42 -6.52 16.12 -6.37
C PHE A 42 -7.68 17.08 -6.65
N HIS A 43 -7.38 18.38 -6.75
CA HIS A 43 -8.31 19.35 -7.30
C HIS A 43 -8.32 19.22 -8.82
N HIS A 44 -9.24 18.43 -9.37
CA HIS A 44 -9.56 18.50 -10.80
C HIS A 44 -10.41 19.74 -11.08
N GLU A 45 -9.78 20.83 -11.54
CA GLU A 45 -10.49 21.93 -12.19
C GLU A 45 -10.78 21.57 -13.66
N GLY A 46 -11.78 20.72 -13.87
CA GLY A 46 -12.34 20.47 -15.20
C GLY A 46 -13.49 21.43 -15.50
N LYS A 47 -13.37 22.26 -16.54
CA LYS A 47 -14.53 22.96 -17.13
C LYS A 47 -15.46 21.92 -17.77
N PHE A 48 -16.46 21.44 -17.04
CA PHE A 48 -17.53 20.61 -17.59
C PHE A 48 -18.85 21.39 -17.62
N ARG A 49 -19.43 21.47 -18.82
CA ARG A 49 -20.77 22.03 -19.07
C ARG A 49 -21.82 21.00 -18.66
N GLY A 50 -22.51 21.22 -17.56
CA GLY A 50 -23.68 20.43 -17.17
C GLY A 50 -24.17 20.80 -15.77
N ARG A 51 -25.47 21.10 -15.65
CA ARG A 51 -26.15 21.29 -14.36
C ARG A 51 -26.04 19.97 -13.57
N ASP A 52 -25.98 20.07 -12.24
CA ASP A 52 -25.86 18.96 -11.27
C ASP A 52 -24.42 18.55 -10.91
N LYS A 53 -23.88 19.26 -9.91
CA LYS A 53 -22.57 19.01 -9.31
C LYS A 53 -22.66 17.84 -8.31
N VAL A 54 -22.50 16.60 -8.75
CA VAL A 54 -22.05 15.54 -7.84
C VAL A 54 -20.53 15.66 -7.72
N ARG A 55 -20.06 16.21 -6.60
CA ARG A 55 -18.65 16.12 -6.20
C ARG A 55 -18.37 14.66 -5.87
N PHE A 56 -17.78 13.90 -6.78
CA PHE A 56 -17.19 12.62 -6.42
C PHE A 56 -15.89 12.89 -5.66
N THR A 57 -15.99 12.96 -4.34
CA THR A 57 -14.83 12.85 -3.44
C THR A 57 -14.45 11.37 -3.41
N GLY A 58 -13.69 10.92 -4.40
CA GLY A 58 -13.09 9.60 -4.35
C GLY A 58 -11.98 9.59 -3.30
N MET A 59 -12.22 8.99 -2.13
CA MET A 59 -11.14 8.48 -1.29
C MET A 59 -10.61 7.23 -1.98
N GLU A 60 -9.62 7.37 -2.87
CA GLU A 60 -8.71 6.25 -3.09
C GLU A 60 -7.95 6.11 -1.79
N ASP A 61 -8.28 5.10 -0.99
CA ASP A 61 -7.51 4.70 0.18
C ASP A 61 -6.03 4.60 -0.24
N LEU A 62 -5.24 5.65 0.03
CA LEU A 62 -3.79 5.65 -0.18
C LEU A 62 -3.10 4.85 0.94
N VAL A 63 -3.70 3.73 1.33
CA VAL A 63 -3.15 2.80 2.32
C VAL A 63 -2.08 1.99 1.61
N SER A 64 -0.88 2.00 2.16
CA SER A 64 0.15 1.03 1.82
C SER A 64 0.36 0.09 2.99
N TYR A 65 0.83 -1.12 2.72
CA TYR A 65 1.22 -2.08 3.73
C TYR A 65 2.73 -2.22 3.71
N GLU A 66 3.35 -2.18 4.89
CA GLU A 66 4.79 -2.31 5.05
C GLU A 66 5.13 -3.39 6.09
N CYS A 67 6.13 -4.22 5.80
CA CYS A 67 6.79 -5.04 6.79
C CYS A 67 8.28 -5.20 6.46
N TRP A 68 9.04 -5.68 7.44
CA TRP A 68 10.45 -6.00 7.29
C TRP A 68 10.64 -7.50 7.49
N MET A 69 11.36 -8.13 6.57
CA MET A 69 11.72 -9.54 6.67
C MET A 69 13.24 -9.72 6.63
N LYS A 70 13.76 -10.76 7.27
CA LYS A 70 15.18 -11.16 7.22
C LYS A 70 15.29 -12.57 6.68
N LYS A 71 16.38 -12.87 5.96
CA LYS A 71 16.75 -14.26 5.65
C LYS A 71 17.11 -14.95 6.97
N VAL A 72 16.52 -16.11 7.22
CA VAL A 72 16.93 -17.02 8.28
C VAL A 72 17.69 -18.14 7.57
N ASP A 73 19.00 -18.21 7.84
CA ASP A 73 19.83 -19.35 7.42
C ASP A 73 19.49 -20.59 8.26
#